data_AF-A0A6N7IBU2-F1
#
_entry.id   AF-A0A6N7IBU2-F1
#
_cell.length_a   1.000
_cell.length_b   1.000
_cell.length_c   1.000
_cell.angle_alpha   90.00
_cell.angle_beta   90.00
_cell.angle_gamma   90.00
#
_symmetry.space_group_name_H-M   'P 1'
#
loop_
_entity.id
_entity.type
_entity.pdbx_description
1 polymer ?
#
loop_
_entity_poly.entity_id
_entity_poly.type
_entity_poly.pdbx_seq_one_letter_code
_entity_poly.pdbx_strand_id
1 'polypeptide(L)'
;MPRSSHLRLLPAPQADPPYDDETGSPSMSGEPGAVRGAVQGTLALSFPALSRPSKPPAPRLRLVRPDEARGRPAASSGPPPLAQWTRSFVQALLEVLCGRRAVQQLVRWTSVEVYEELLRRTGRPSRIQQRPILQSVRWSEPLDGVSAVVQIGRRRHAFALRLEDRSGRWQCTALEVGPIRPG
;
A
#
# COMPACT_ATOMS: atom_id res chain seq x y z
N MET A 1 -16.56 41.69 -7.01
CA MET A 1 -16.92 40.82 -8.15
C MET A 1 -16.41 39.41 -7.88
N PRO A 2 -17.26 38.40 -7.62
CA PRO A 2 -16.81 37.03 -7.41
C PRO A 2 -16.55 36.31 -8.75
N ARG A 3 -15.40 35.64 -8.87
CA ARG A 3 -15.04 34.81 -10.03
C ARG A 3 -15.63 33.40 -9.81
N SER A 4 -16.71 33.08 -10.54
CA SER A 4 -17.28 31.75 -10.57
C SER A 4 -16.39 30.80 -11.38
N SER A 5 -15.83 29.79 -10.72
CA SER A 5 -15.14 28.67 -11.35
C SER A 5 -16.18 27.63 -11.82
N HIS A 6 -16.37 27.52 -13.14
CA HIS A 6 -17.25 26.53 -13.73
C HIS A 6 -16.50 25.19 -13.89
N LEU A 7 -16.93 24.17 -13.14
CA LEU A 7 -16.53 22.78 -13.36
C LEU A 7 -17.00 22.34 -14.75
N ARG A 8 -16.07 21.91 -15.60
CA ARG A 8 -16.38 21.30 -16.90
C ARG A 8 -16.28 19.79 -16.78
N LEU A 9 -17.39 19.12 -17.06
CA LEU A 9 -17.45 17.67 -17.18
C LEU A 9 -16.86 17.28 -18.53
N LEU A 10 -15.74 16.56 -18.51
CA LEU A 10 -15.15 15.99 -19.72
C LEU A 10 -15.77 14.61 -19.99
N PRO A 11 -16.02 14.26 -21.26
CA PRO A 11 -16.53 12.94 -21.61
C PRO A 11 -15.51 11.86 -21.21
N ALA A 12 -16.02 10.74 -20.70
CA ALA A 12 -15.20 9.61 -20.29
C ALA A 12 -14.40 9.08 -21.48
N PRO A 13 -13.09 8.79 -21.32
CA PRO A 13 -12.30 8.17 -22.37
C PRO A 13 -12.90 6.79 -22.71
N GLN A 14 -12.96 6.45 -24.00
CA GLN A 14 -13.46 5.14 -24.41
C GLN A 14 -12.54 4.04 -23.86
N ALA A 15 -13.14 3.13 -23.10
CA ALA A 15 -12.48 2.08 -22.34
C ALA A 15 -12.58 0.70 -22.99
N ASP A 16 -13.18 0.60 -24.19
CA ASP A 16 -13.29 -0.68 -24.89
C ASP A 16 -12.06 -0.89 -25.79
N PRO A 17 -11.19 -1.86 -25.46
CA PRO A 17 -10.14 -2.28 -26.39
C PRO A 17 -10.77 -3.00 -27.59
N PRO A 18 -10.14 -2.96 -28.79
CA PRO A 18 -10.61 -3.72 -29.94
C PRO A 18 -10.60 -5.23 -29.62
N TYR A 19 -11.65 -5.94 -30.03
CA TYR A 19 -11.82 -7.38 -29.81
C TYR A 19 -10.86 -8.18 -30.71
N ASP A 20 -10.33 -9.30 -30.20
CA ASP A 20 -9.24 -10.13 -30.77
C ASP A 20 -9.54 -10.84 -32.12
N ASP A 21 -10.72 -10.64 -32.70
CA ASP A 21 -11.14 -11.32 -33.93
C ASP A 21 -10.42 -10.79 -35.19
N GLU A 22 -9.57 -9.76 -35.08
CA GLU A 22 -8.78 -9.20 -36.18
C GLU A 22 -7.38 -9.83 -36.36
N THR A 23 -7.02 -10.89 -35.64
CA THR A 23 -5.71 -11.55 -35.80
C THR A 23 -5.78 -12.80 -36.68
N GLY A 24 -5.86 -12.56 -38.00
CA GLY A 24 -5.52 -13.57 -39.00
C GLY A 24 -4.10 -14.11 -38.81
N SER A 25 -4.00 -15.43 -38.62
CA SER A 25 -2.76 -16.20 -38.40
C SER A 25 -1.87 -16.34 -39.67
N PRO A 26 -0.63 -16.86 -39.52
CA PRO A 26 0.57 -16.39 -40.24
C PRO A 26 0.92 -17.18 -41.52
N SER A 27 1.82 -16.61 -42.34
CA SER A 27 2.60 -17.38 -43.32
C SER A 27 4.07 -16.97 -43.36
N MET A 28 4.92 -18.00 -43.40
CA MET A 28 6.38 -18.02 -43.36
C MET A 28 7.04 -17.43 -44.62
N SER A 29 8.26 -16.89 -44.48
CA SER A 29 9.50 -17.24 -45.24
C SER A 29 10.42 -16.03 -45.45
N GLY A 30 11.70 -16.14 -45.09
CA GLY A 30 12.76 -15.20 -45.51
C GLY A 30 13.95 -15.09 -44.54
N GLU A 31 15.07 -15.69 -44.93
CA GLU A 31 16.37 -15.79 -44.23
C GLU A 31 17.24 -14.50 -44.22
N PRO A 32 18.40 -14.48 -43.50
CA PRO A 32 18.94 -13.30 -42.81
C PRO A 32 20.02 -12.52 -43.56
N GLY A 33 20.19 -11.23 -43.24
CA GLY A 33 21.22 -10.38 -43.83
C GLY A 33 21.73 -9.25 -42.95
N ALA A 34 22.99 -9.39 -42.52
CA ALA A 34 24.01 -8.35 -42.29
C ALA A 34 23.76 -7.20 -41.29
N VAL A 35 24.43 -7.33 -40.15
CA VAL A 35 24.79 -6.27 -39.19
C VAL A 35 25.73 -5.26 -39.86
N ARG A 36 25.36 -3.96 -39.85
CA ARG A 36 26.32 -2.86 -39.97
C ARG A 36 25.96 -1.75 -38.99
N GLY A 37 26.91 -1.46 -38.10
CA GLY A 37 26.82 -0.40 -37.13
C GLY A 37 26.86 0.99 -37.76
N ALA A 38 26.15 1.91 -37.13
CA ALA A 38 26.38 3.34 -37.25
C ALA A 38 26.48 3.90 -35.83
N VAL A 39 27.71 4.27 -35.46
CA VAL A 39 28.02 5.10 -34.30
C VAL A 39 27.76 6.55 -34.71
N GLN A 40 26.91 7.25 -33.97
CA GLN A 40 26.88 8.71 -33.98
C GLN A 40 26.93 9.19 -32.53
N GLY A 41 27.84 10.13 -32.28
CA GLY A 41 28.46 10.36 -31.00
C GLY A 41 27.58 10.94 -29.89
N THR A 42 28.12 10.85 -28.67
CA THR A 42 27.72 11.50 -27.40
C THR A 42 27.09 10.60 -26.31
N LEU A 43 27.15 9.26 -26.43
CA LEU A 43 26.85 8.41 -25.26
C LEU A 43 27.72 7.15 -25.21
N ALA A 44 28.64 7.07 -24.24
CA ALA A 44 29.40 5.86 -23.95
C ALA A 44 28.59 4.97 -22.99
N LEU A 45 27.76 4.08 -23.53
CA LEU A 45 27.25 2.92 -22.80
C LEU A 45 27.92 1.66 -23.36
N SER A 46 28.72 1.00 -22.53
CA SER A 46 29.28 -0.32 -22.82
C SER A 46 28.33 -1.38 -22.28
N PHE A 47 27.68 -2.12 -23.18
CA PHE A 47 26.90 -3.30 -22.82
C PHE A 47 27.71 -4.55 -23.21
N PRO A 48 28.29 -5.29 -22.25
CA PRO A 48 28.86 -6.59 -22.56
C PRO A 48 27.72 -7.57 -22.87
N ALA A 49 27.47 -7.81 -24.14
CA ALA A 49 26.63 -8.91 -24.60
C ALA A 49 27.45 -10.20 -24.56
N LEU A 50 27.08 -11.13 -23.67
CA LEU A 50 26.87 -12.57 -23.91
C LEU A 50 26.85 -13.35 -22.58
N SER A 51 25.80 -13.15 -21.80
CA SER A 51 25.18 -14.24 -21.04
C SER A 51 23.76 -14.38 -21.56
N ARG A 52 23.50 -15.51 -22.22
CA ARG A 52 22.21 -15.96 -22.74
C ARG A 52 21.08 -15.54 -21.79
N PRO A 53 19.99 -14.89 -22.26
CA PRO A 53 18.86 -14.62 -21.37
C PRO A 53 18.32 -15.97 -20.92
N SER A 54 18.50 -16.29 -19.64
CA SER A 54 17.64 -17.26 -18.98
C SER A 54 16.22 -16.73 -19.16
N LYS A 55 15.41 -17.49 -19.92
CA LYS A 55 13.99 -17.23 -20.13
C LYS A 55 13.39 -16.82 -18.78
N PRO A 56 12.90 -15.58 -18.60
CA PRO A 56 12.23 -15.22 -17.35
C PRO A 56 11.08 -16.22 -17.17
N PRO A 57 10.86 -16.76 -15.96
CA PRO A 57 9.72 -17.64 -15.75
C PRO A 57 8.48 -16.85 -16.18
N ALA A 58 7.73 -17.41 -17.14
CA ALA A 58 6.52 -16.80 -17.63
C ALA A 58 5.67 -16.41 -16.40
N PRO A 59 5.12 -15.18 -16.35
CA PRO A 59 4.29 -14.78 -15.22
C PRO A 59 3.19 -15.83 -15.10
N ARG A 60 3.11 -16.48 -13.95
CA ARG A 60 2.00 -17.37 -13.63
C ARG A 60 0.76 -16.49 -13.45
N LEU A 61 0.11 -16.18 -14.57
CA LEU A 61 -1.17 -15.51 -14.61
C LEU A 61 -2.18 -16.45 -13.96
N ARG A 62 -2.64 -16.09 -12.77
CA ARG A 62 -3.71 -16.78 -12.07
C ARG A 62 -5.00 -16.07 -12.43
N LEU A 63 -5.95 -16.81 -12.99
CA LEU A 63 -7.32 -16.32 -13.19
C LEU A 63 -7.92 -16.05 -11.80
N VAL A 64 -8.15 -14.78 -11.48
CA VAL A 64 -8.84 -14.35 -10.26
C VAL A 64 -10.30 -14.17 -10.64
N ARG A 65 -11.22 -14.87 -9.96
CA ARG A 65 -12.65 -14.70 -10.25
C ARG A 65 -13.07 -13.26 -9.88
N PRO A 66 -14.06 -12.65 -10.57
CA PRO A 66 -14.47 -11.26 -10.30
C PRO A 66 -14.83 -10.98 -8.83
N ASP A 67 -15.28 -12.00 -8.10
CA ASP A 67 -15.57 -11.94 -6.67
C ASP A 67 -14.31 -11.89 -5.79
N GLU A 68 -13.22 -12.56 -6.19
CA GLU A 68 -11.92 -12.51 -5.51
C GLU A 68 -11.15 -11.21 -5.79
N ALA A 69 -11.47 -10.51 -6.90
CA ALA A 69 -10.87 -9.22 -7.25
C ALA A 69 -11.38 -8.06 -6.38
N ARG A 70 -12.54 -8.20 -5.73
CA ARG A 70 -13.08 -7.19 -4.79
C ARG A 70 -12.38 -7.14 -3.42
N GLY A 71 -11.45 -8.06 -3.13
CA GLY A 71 -10.87 -8.21 -1.80
C GLY A 71 -9.35 -8.17 -1.70
N ARG A 72 -8.64 -8.01 -2.81
CA ARG A 72 -7.18 -7.91 -2.81
C ARG A 72 -6.79 -6.53 -3.30
N PRO A 73 -6.25 -5.63 -2.46
CA PRO A 73 -5.62 -4.44 -3.00
C PRO A 73 -4.56 -4.95 -3.98
N ALA A 74 -4.70 -4.57 -5.24
CA ALA A 74 -3.55 -4.48 -6.12
C ALA A 74 -2.46 -3.82 -5.27
N ALA A 75 -1.29 -4.44 -5.26
CA ALA A 75 -0.12 -3.80 -4.70
C ALA A 75 0.08 -2.53 -5.52
N SER A 76 -0.57 -1.43 -5.10
CA SER A 76 -0.17 -0.08 -5.47
C SER A 76 1.29 -0.06 -5.09
N SER A 77 2.13 0.02 -6.12
CA SER A 77 3.54 0.32 -6.01
C SER A 77 3.66 1.78 -5.56
N GLY A 78 3.11 2.07 -4.37
CA GLY A 78 3.37 3.25 -3.57
C GLY A 78 4.58 2.96 -2.68
N PRO A 79 5.35 3.98 -2.29
CA PRO A 79 6.76 3.80 -1.98
C PRO A 79 6.94 2.89 -0.73
N PRO A 80 7.87 1.92 -0.79
CA PRO A 80 8.15 0.96 0.29
C PRO A 80 8.42 1.53 1.71
N PRO A 81 8.81 2.81 1.92
CA PRO A 81 8.99 3.37 3.26
C PRO A 81 7.70 3.52 4.08
N LEU A 82 6.58 3.90 3.46
CA LEU A 82 5.38 4.28 4.21
C LEU A 82 4.64 3.07 4.77
N ALA A 83 4.47 2.01 3.97
CA ALA A 83 3.85 0.77 4.43
C ALA A 83 4.62 0.15 5.61
N GLN A 84 5.95 0.20 5.58
CA GLN A 84 6.80 -0.27 6.67
C GLN A 84 6.67 0.61 7.91
N TRP A 85 6.69 1.94 7.74
CA TRP A 85 6.47 2.88 8.84
C TRP A 85 5.11 2.64 9.51
N THR A 86 4.04 2.50 8.74
CA THR A 86 2.69 2.24 9.23
C THR A 86 2.61 0.94 10.02
N ARG A 87 3.24 -0.15 9.54
CA ARG A 87 3.30 -1.41 10.28
C ARG A 87 4.03 -1.24 11.62
N SER A 88 5.17 -0.56 11.63
CA SER A 88 5.92 -0.28 12.86
C SER A 88 5.12 0.59 13.83
N PHE A 89 4.44 1.62 13.33
CA PHE A 89 3.58 2.49 14.11
C PHE A 89 2.41 1.72 14.73
N VAL A 90 1.67 0.93 13.93
CA VAL A 90 0.55 0.11 14.43
C VAL A 90 1.04 -0.90 15.47
N GLN A 91 2.20 -1.54 15.26
CA GLN A 91 2.79 -2.43 16.26
C GLN A 91 3.11 -1.71 17.58
N ALA A 92 3.73 -0.53 17.52
CA ALA A 92 4.04 0.26 18.71
C ALA A 92 2.75 0.73 19.43
N LEU A 93 1.73 1.14 18.67
CA LEU A 93 0.41 1.47 19.18
C LEU A 93 -0.21 0.29 19.96
N LEU A 94 -0.12 -0.92 19.42
CA LEU A 94 -0.64 -2.11 20.09
C LEU A 94 0.11 -2.45 21.37
N GLU A 95 1.43 -2.29 21.38
CA GLU A 95 2.23 -2.47 22.59
C GLU A 95 1.84 -1.46 23.67
N VAL A 96 1.56 -0.22 23.30
CA VAL A 96 1.07 0.83 24.20
C VAL A 96 -0.31 0.46 24.75
N LEU A 97 -1.25 0.07 23.91
CA LEU A 97 -2.60 -0.35 24.33
C LEU A 97 -2.59 -1.60 25.23
N CYS A 98 -1.61 -2.49 25.05
CA CYS A 98 -1.41 -3.65 25.90
C CYS A 98 -0.57 -3.34 27.15
N GLY A 99 -0.12 -2.10 27.35
CA GLY A 99 0.69 -1.68 28.52
C GLY A 99 2.13 -2.17 28.51
N ARG A 100 2.65 -2.62 27.34
CA ARG A 100 4.02 -3.13 27.18
C ARG A 100 5.02 -2.04 26.78
N ARG A 101 4.52 -0.90 26.31
CA ARG A 101 5.31 0.26 25.89
C ARG A 101 4.71 1.53 26.49
N ALA A 102 5.54 2.51 26.83
CA ALA A 102 5.09 3.81 27.32
C ALA A 102 4.46 4.63 26.18
N VAL A 103 3.30 5.24 26.45
CA VAL A 103 2.56 6.09 25.48
C VAL A 103 3.40 7.28 24.97
N GLN A 104 4.33 7.79 25.79
CA GLN A 104 5.25 8.89 25.46
C GLN A 104 6.06 8.62 24.19
N GLN A 105 6.30 7.36 23.83
CA GLN A 105 7.04 7.01 22.61
C GLN A 105 6.25 7.33 21.32
N LEU A 106 4.94 7.52 21.40
CA LEU A 106 4.08 7.80 20.25
C LEU A 106 3.88 9.30 19.97
N VAL A 107 4.27 10.18 20.89
CA VAL A 107 4.06 11.64 20.81
C VAL A 107 4.45 12.21 19.44
N ARG A 108 5.61 11.80 18.89
CA ARG A 108 6.11 12.28 17.60
C ARG A 108 5.25 11.86 16.40
N TRP A 109 4.52 10.75 16.52
CA TRP A 109 3.76 10.11 15.45
C TRP A 109 2.25 10.28 15.61
N THR A 110 1.81 11.07 16.58
CA THR A 110 0.39 11.30 16.86
C THR A 110 0.10 12.80 16.90
N SER A 111 -1.07 13.19 16.41
CA SER A 111 -1.67 14.48 16.76
C SER A 111 -1.90 14.58 18.27
N VAL A 112 -2.08 15.81 18.77
CA VAL A 112 -2.36 16.06 20.18
C VAL A 112 -3.66 15.36 20.61
N GLU A 113 -4.69 15.40 19.76
CA GLU A 113 -6.00 14.82 20.02
C GLU A 113 -5.92 13.29 20.16
N VAL A 114 -5.21 12.62 19.26
CA VAL A 114 -4.99 11.16 19.32
C VAL A 114 -4.12 10.79 20.52
N TYR A 115 -3.10 11.60 20.83
CA TYR A 115 -2.23 11.35 21.97
C TYR A 115 -2.98 11.41 23.31
N GLU A 116 -3.82 12.43 23.50
CA GLU A 116 -4.68 12.56 24.68
C GLU A 116 -5.68 11.41 24.81
N GLU A 117 -6.24 10.94 23.70
CA GLU A 117 -7.10 9.75 23.69
C GLU A 117 -6.35 8.49 24.11
N LEU A 118 -5.11 8.32 23.66
CA LEU A 118 -4.26 7.21 24.09
C LEU A 118 -3.95 7.28 25.58
N LEU A 119 -3.59 8.47 26.09
CA LEU A 119 -3.35 8.69 27.52
C LEU A 119 -4.56 8.28 28.37
N ARG A 120 -5.77 8.70 27.98
CA ARG A 120 -7.01 8.30 28.68
C ARG A 120 -7.20 6.79 28.70
N ARG A 121 -6.94 6.10 27.58
CA ARG A 121 -7.09 4.64 27.47
C ARG A 121 -6.04 3.87 28.26
N THR A 122 -4.79 4.35 28.29
CA THR A 122 -3.67 3.68 28.95
C THR A 122 -3.43 4.14 30.40
N GLY A 123 -4.19 5.11 30.89
CA GLY A 123 -4.10 5.59 32.28
C GLY A 123 -4.47 4.55 33.33
N ARG A 124 -4.98 3.38 32.92
CA ARG A 124 -5.23 2.22 33.78
C ARG A 124 -4.33 1.07 33.36
N PRO A 125 -3.85 0.24 34.30
CA PRO A 125 -3.05 -0.93 33.95
C PRO A 125 -3.83 -1.82 32.98
N SER A 126 -3.17 -2.15 31.87
CA SER A 126 -3.72 -3.05 30.87
C SER A 126 -4.02 -4.41 31.50
N ARG A 127 -5.23 -4.92 31.26
CA ARG A 127 -5.62 -6.30 31.62
C ARG A 127 -5.28 -7.30 30.51
N ILE A 128 -4.68 -6.83 29.42
CA ILE A 128 -4.33 -7.65 28.25
C ILE A 128 -2.96 -8.27 28.51
N GLN A 129 -2.95 -9.57 28.79
CA GLN A 129 -1.72 -10.34 29.00
C GLN A 129 -1.20 -10.98 27.72
N GLN A 130 -2.09 -11.25 26.75
CA GLN A 130 -1.70 -11.86 25.49
C GLN A 130 -0.91 -10.88 24.61
N ARG A 131 0.15 -11.38 23.96
CA ARG A 131 0.91 -10.58 23.00
C ARG A 131 0.03 -10.26 21.78
N PRO A 132 -0.12 -8.97 21.38
CA PRO A 132 -0.84 -8.63 20.17
C PRO A 132 -0.06 -9.07 18.94
N ILE A 133 -0.76 -9.65 17.96
CA ILE A 133 -0.23 -10.06 16.66
C ILE A 133 -0.93 -9.24 15.58
N LEU A 134 -0.17 -8.41 14.89
CA LEU A 134 -0.65 -7.66 13.74
C LEU A 134 -0.90 -8.63 12.56
N GLN A 135 -2.16 -8.86 12.20
CA GLN A 135 -2.53 -9.82 11.16
C GLN A 135 -2.53 -9.21 9.77
N SER A 136 -3.12 -8.02 9.64
CA SER A 136 -3.15 -7.32 8.36
C SER A 136 -3.25 -5.82 8.55
N VAL A 137 -2.62 -5.09 7.64
CA VAL A 137 -2.77 -3.63 7.47
C VAL A 137 -3.20 -3.40 6.04
N ARG A 138 -4.27 -2.66 5.83
CA ARG A 138 -4.78 -2.30 4.51
C ARG A 138 -4.90 -0.78 4.41
N TRP A 139 -4.44 -0.26 3.30
CA TRP A 139 -4.60 1.13 2.93
C TRP A 139 -5.93 1.28 2.20
N SER A 140 -6.65 2.34 2.52
CA SER A 140 -7.79 2.80 1.76
C SER A 140 -7.36 4.05 0.99
N GLU A 141 -7.72 4.18 -0.27
CA GLU A 141 -7.63 5.41 -1.06
C GLU A 141 -9.07 5.88 -1.32
N PRO A 142 -9.39 7.18 -1.51
CA PRO A 142 -8.52 8.34 -1.78
C PRO A 142 -8.11 9.17 -0.54
N LEU A 143 -8.65 8.87 0.64
CA LEU A 143 -8.20 9.46 1.91
C LEU A 143 -7.06 8.61 2.46
N ASP A 144 -6.02 9.18 3.07
CA ASP A 144 -4.88 8.48 3.71
C ASP A 144 -5.31 7.66 4.97
N GLY A 145 -6.32 6.81 4.79
CA GLY A 145 -6.94 5.97 5.79
C GLY A 145 -6.27 4.61 5.81
N VAL A 146 -5.94 4.14 7.01
CA VAL A 146 -5.38 2.83 7.25
C VAL A 146 -6.34 2.04 8.11
N SER A 147 -6.69 0.84 7.65
CA SER A 147 -7.38 -0.16 8.46
C SER A 147 -6.39 -1.23 8.89
N ALA A 148 -6.45 -1.64 10.16
CA ALA A 148 -5.63 -2.72 10.68
C ALA A 148 -6.49 -3.76 11.40
N VAL A 149 -6.14 -5.02 11.19
CA VAL A 149 -6.73 -6.16 11.90
C VAL A 149 -5.65 -6.77 12.77
N VAL A 150 -5.99 -6.91 14.04
CA VAL A 150 -5.06 -7.32 15.09
C VAL A 150 -5.68 -8.48 15.83
N GLN A 151 -4.87 -9.48 16.12
CA GLN A 151 -5.28 -10.58 16.98
C GLN A 151 -4.68 -10.41 18.37
N ILE A 152 -5.52 -10.46 19.39
CA ILE A 152 -5.13 -10.44 20.80
C ILE A 152 -5.68 -11.73 21.41
N GLY A 153 -4.79 -12.63 21.79
CA GLY A 153 -5.18 -13.99 22.19
C GLY A 153 -5.94 -14.71 21.06
N ARG A 154 -7.20 -15.10 21.33
CA ARG A 154 -8.07 -15.80 20.38
C ARG A 154 -9.05 -14.87 19.65
N ARG A 155 -9.06 -13.57 19.97
CA ARG A 155 -10.01 -12.60 19.42
C ARG A 155 -9.34 -11.68 18.41
N ARG A 156 -10.09 -11.30 17.38
CA ARG A 156 -9.67 -10.31 16.38
C ARG A 156 -10.32 -8.97 16.71
N HIS A 157 -9.54 -7.91 16.54
CA HIS A 157 -9.92 -6.53 16.79
C HIS A 157 -9.60 -5.72 15.53
N ALA A 158 -10.53 -4.83 15.16
CA ALA A 158 -10.35 -3.91 14.05
C ALA A 158 -9.97 -2.53 14.57
N PHE A 159 -9.08 -1.89 13.82
CA PHE A 159 -8.57 -0.56 14.08
C PHE A 159 -8.73 0.25 12.80
N ALA A 160 -9.18 1.49 12.94
CA ALA A 160 -9.19 2.46 11.86
C ALA A 160 -8.31 3.63 12.28
N LEU A 161 -7.38 4.00 11.41
CA LEU A 161 -6.41 5.05 11.62
C LEU A 161 -6.44 6.00 10.43
N ARG A 162 -6.20 7.27 10.67
CA ARG A 162 -5.94 8.27 9.62
C ARG A 162 -4.52 8.76 9.78
N LEU A 163 -3.73 8.66 8.72
CA LEU A 163 -2.34 9.09 8.71
C LEU A 163 -2.21 10.30 7.80
N GLU A 164 -1.65 11.40 8.30
CA GLU A 164 -1.41 12.59 7.49
C GLU A 164 0.07 12.92 7.50
N ASP A 165 0.59 13.38 6.37
CA ASP A 165 1.90 14.02 6.33
C ASP A 165 1.78 15.46 6.86
N ARG A 166 2.40 15.73 8.01
CA ARG A 166 2.50 17.06 8.61
C ARG A 166 3.96 17.47 8.69
N SER A 167 4.33 18.44 7.86
CA SER A 167 5.69 19.00 7.80
C SER A 167 6.76 17.96 7.46
N GLY A 168 6.47 17.06 6.51
CA GLY A 168 7.38 16.00 6.06
C GLY A 168 7.52 14.86 7.06
N ARG A 169 6.51 14.65 7.91
CA ARG A 169 6.45 13.60 8.93
C ARG A 169 5.04 13.03 8.99
N TRP A 170 4.94 11.71 8.88
CA TRP A 170 3.69 11.00 9.07
C TRP A 170 3.21 11.06 10.52
N GLN A 171 1.95 11.43 10.70
CA GLN A 171 1.28 11.50 11.99
C GLN A 171 -0.10 10.85 11.92
N CYS A 172 -0.48 10.15 12.98
CA CYS A 172 -1.82 9.65 13.18
C CYS A 172 -2.72 10.79 13.70
N THR A 173 -3.72 11.17 12.91
CA THR A 173 -4.62 12.30 13.20
C THR A 173 -6.02 11.86 13.61
N ALA A 174 -6.40 10.61 13.34
CA ALA A 174 -7.59 10.01 13.89
C ALA A 174 -7.33 8.53 14.22
N LEU A 175 -7.91 8.06 15.32
CA LEU A 175 -7.76 6.68 15.77
C LEU A 175 -9.07 6.17 16.36
N GLU A 176 -9.61 5.12 15.74
CA GLU A 176 -10.71 4.34 16.25
C GLU A 176 -10.23 2.91 16.54
N VAL A 177 -10.55 2.43 17.73
CA VAL A 177 -10.16 1.09 18.17
C VAL A 177 -11.42 0.37 18.59
N GLY A 178 -11.69 -0.78 17.96
CA GLY A 178 -12.76 -1.64 18.40
C GLY A 178 -12.54 -2.09 19.85
N PRO A 179 -13.61 -2.45 20.59
CA PRO A 179 -13.50 -2.82 21.99
C PRO A 179 -12.52 -3.97 22.20
N ILE A 180 -11.47 -3.74 23.00
CA ILE A 180 -10.52 -4.77 23.40
C ILE A 180 -10.96 -5.28 24.77
N ARG A 181 -11.53 -6.49 24.80
CA ARG A 181 -11.88 -7.15 26.06
C ARG A 181 -10.73 -8.04 26.52
N PRO A 182 -10.38 -8.06 27.81
CA PRO A 182 -9.50 -9.09 28.35
C PRO A 182 -10.16 -10.45 28.07
N GLY A 183 -9.39 -11.34 27.45
CA GLY A 183 -9.82 -12.69 27.07
C GLY A 183 -9.65 -13.69 28.19
#